data_AF-A0A7Y7D412-F1
#
_entry.id   AF-A0A7Y7D412-F1
#
_cell.length_a   1.000
_cell.length_b   1.000
_cell.length_c   1.000
_cell.angle_alpha   90.00
_cell.angle_beta   90.00
_cell.angle_gamma   90.00
#
_symmetry.space_group_name_H-M   'P 1'
#
loop_
_entity.id
_entity.type
_entity.pdbx_description
1 polymer ?
#
loop_
_entity_poly.entity_id
_entity_poly.type
_entity_poly.pdbx_seq_one_letter_code
_entity_poly.pdbx_strand_id
1 'polypeptide(L)'
;MSNLMVTNINNIPAVPFASQLAHFRYEEVDDVVGTSLSAGWNIVPLNTEKTNLVESLVFDDVNHQLSLPVGTYFIMSFVPAHLSDQSRVGIYDVTNSQYLDAGSTLQSWDQPASSVLCPLITTLTFSVATVIELRMSCSNSGTYGNYNNHGDGLKEVFGDLMMWKVA
;
A
#
# COMPACT_ATOMS: atom_id res chain seq x y z
N MET A 1 11.01 5.39 -55.20
CA MET A 1 9.89 5.41 -54.24
C MET A 1 10.14 4.27 -53.28
N SER A 2 10.59 4.55 -52.05
CA SER A 2 10.90 3.54 -51.05
C SER A 2 9.62 3.12 -50.34
N ASN A 3 9.27 1.84 -50.39
CA ASN A 3 8.17 1.29 -49.62
C ASN A 3 8.52 1.34 -48.13
N LEU A 4 7.78 2.15 -47.38
CA LEU A 4 7.83 2.19 -45.93
C LEU A 4 7.25 0.87 -45.40
N MET A 5 8.08 0.03 -44.77
CA MET A 5 7.58 -1.14 -44.04
C MET A 5 6.74 -0.66 -42.86
N VAL A 6 5.43 -0.90 -42.93
CA VAL A 6 4.53 -0.77 -41.79
C VAL A 6 4.80 -1.96 -40.87
N THR A 7 5.59 -1.74 -39.82
CA THR A 7 5.80 -2.75 -38.78
C THR A 7 4.47 -3.01 -38.08
N ASN A 8 4.01 -4.25 -38.09
CA ASN A 8 2.75 -4.68 -37.48
C ASN A 8 2.80 -4.45 -35.96
N ILE A 9 2.12 -3.41 -35.49
CA ILE A 9 2.08 -2.96 -34.09
C ILE A 9 1.38 -3.98 -33.15
N ASN A 10 0.73 -5.00 -33.71
CA ASN A 10 0.02 -6.03 -32.95
C ASN A 10 0.93 -7.09 -32.30
N ASN A 11 2.26 -6.99 -32.48
CA ASN A 11 3.24 -7.96 -31.96
C ASN A 11 4.18 -7.36 -30.89
N ILE A 12 3.82 -6.22 -30.28
CA ILE A 12 4.54 -5.76 -29.09
C ILE A 12 4.20 -6.77 -27.98
N PRO A 13 5.19 -7.48 -27.40
CA PRO A 13 4.95 -8.35 -26.26
C PRO A 13 4.23 -7.54 -25.18
N ALA A 14 3.11 -8.05 -24.67
CA ALA A 14 2.42 -7.41 -23.55
C ALA A 14 3.45 -7.09 -22.47
N VAL A 15 3.52 -5.83 -22.03
CA VAL A 15 4.42 -5.44 -20.95
C VAL A 15 3.85 -6.06 -19.67
N PRO A 16 4.45 -7.15 -19.14
CA PRO A 16 3.78 -8.00 -18.15
C PRO A 16 3.44 -7.25 -16.86
N PHE A 17 4.19 -6.17 -16.57
CA PHE A 17 3.99 -5.32 -15.41
C PHE A 17 2.71 -4.46 -15.48
N ALA A 18 2.22 -4.05 -16.65
CA ALA A 18 1.02 -3.22 -16.70
C ALA A 18 -0.26 -4.06 -16.51
N SER A 19 -0.27 -5.30 -17.00
CA SER A 19 -1.45 -6.19 -16.97
C SER A 19 -1.65 -6.97 -15.67
N GLN A 20 -0.80 -6.75 -14.66
CA GLN A 20 -0.80 -7.49 -13.39
C GLN A 20 -0.65 -6.55 -12.18
N LEU A 21 -1.03 -5.28 -12.35
CA LEU A 21 -1.02 -4.27 -11.30
C LEU A 21 -2.29 -4.36 -10.44
N ALA A 22 -2.12 -4.32 -9.13
CA ALA A 22 -3.17 -3.96 -8.19
C ALA A 22 -2.70 -2.77 -7.33
N HIS A 23 -3.60 -1.83 -7.06
CA HIS A 23 -3.32 -0.57 -6.38
C HIS A 23 -4.49 -0.18 -5.50
N PHE A 24 -4.22 -0.06 -4.21
CA PHE A 24 -5.17 0.22 -3.15
C PHE A 24 -4.68 1.39 -2.33
N ARG A 25 -5.62 2.22 -1.86
CA ARG A 25 -5.32 3.38 -1.04
C ARG A 25 -6.19 3.44 0.19
N TYR A 26 -5.63 4.03 1.23
CA TYR A 26 -6.42 4.65 2.28
C TYR A 26 -6.61 6.12 1.88
N GLU A 27 -7.82 6.46 1.41
CA GLU A 27 -8.20 7.83 1.08
C GLU A 27 -9.24 8.36 2.08
N GLU A 28 -9.13 9.63 2.42
CA GLU A 28 -10.21 10.36 3.09
C GLU A 28 -10.66 11.53 2.21
N VAL A 29 -11.85 12.05 2.48
CA VAL A 29 -12.27 13.32 1.85
C VAL A 29 -11.39 14.46 2.34
N ASP A 30 -11.35 15.55 1.58
CA ASP A 30 -10.67 16.79 1.99
C ASP A 30 -11.14 17.22 3.39
N ASP A 31 -10.24 17.86 4.15
CA ASP A 31 -10.49 18.27 5.53
C ASP A 31 -10.78 17.14 6.54
N VAL A 32 -10.61 15.87 6.15
CA VAL A 32 -10.71 14.72 7.06
C VAL A 32 -9.35 14.12 7.35
N VAL A 33 -9.09 13.99 8.64
CA VAL A 33 -7.86 13.40 9.17
C VAL A 33 -7.97 11.88 9.16
N GLY A 34 -6.85 11.20 8.95
CA GLY A 34 -6.84 9.75 8.95
C GLY A 34 -7.07 9.14 10.34
N THR A 35 -7.22 7.81 10.36
CA THR A 35 -7.47 7.04 11.57
C THR A 35 -6.38 7.24 12.61
N SER A 36 -6.78 7.50 13.86
CA SER A 36 -5.85 7.63 14.99
C SER A 36 -5.07 6.33 15.22
N LEU A 37 -3.78 6.44 15.53
CA LEU A 37 -2.92 5.29 15.78
C LEU A 37 -2.70 5.08 17.28
N SER A 38 -2.63 3.83 17.70
CA SER A 38 -2.23 3.42 19.05
C SER A 38 -0.79 2.92 19.06
N ALA A 39 -0.11 3.01 20.20
CA ALA A 39 1.24 2.44 20.31
C ALA A 39 1.21 0.94 20.00
N GLY A 40 2.13 0.47 19.15
CA GLY A 40 2.12 -0.87 18.61
C GLY A 40 1.72 -0.90 17.14
N TRP A 41 1.23 -2.05 16.67
CA TRP A 41 0.85 -2.27 15.28
C TRP A 41 -0.63 -2.01 15.07
N ASN A 42 -0.94 -1.16 14.10
CA ASN A 42 -2.29 -0.77 13.71
C ASN A 42 -2.54 -1.18 12.26
N ILE A 43 -3.80 -1.48 11.95
CA ILE A 43 -4.25 -1.70 10.58
C ILE A 43 -4.24 -0.36 9.84
N VAL A 44 -3.70 -0.35 8.62
CA VAL A 44 -3.88 0.78 7.71
C VAL A 44 -5.17 0.52 6.94
N PRO A 45 -6.22 1.35 7.13
CA PRO A 45 -7.56 1.04 6.62
C PRO A 45 -7.69 1.38 5.13
N LEU A 46 -7.03 0.58 4.29
CA LEU A 46 -7.21 0.66 2.84
C LEU A 46 -8.70 0.54 2.54
N ASN A 47 -9.24 1.52 1.82
CA ASN A 47 -10.68 1.69 1.60
C ASN A 47 -11.03 2.04 0.14
N THR A 48 -10.02 2.18 -0.72
CA THR A 48 -10.20 2.58 -2.11
C THR A 48 -9.40 1.68 -3.04
N GLU A 49 -10.07 0.96 -3.93
CA GLU A 49 -9.43 0.28 -5.07
C GLU A 49 -9.23 1.28 -6.21
N LYS A 50 -7.97 1.56 -6.58
CA LYS A 50 -7.64 2.42 -7.73
C LYS A 50 -7.52 1.61 -9.02
N THR A 51 -6.99 0.40 -8.92
CA THR A 51 -6.82 -0.54 -10.04
C THR A 51 -6.66 -1.94 -9.48
N ASN A 52 -7.27 -2.94 -10.11
CA ASN A 52 -7.05 -4.34 -9.81
C ASN A 52 -7.11 -5.16 -11.10
N LEU A 53 -5.94 -5.44 -11.67
CA LEU A 53 -5.77 -6.23 -12.90
C LEU A 53 -5.23 -7.64 -12.60
N VAL A 54 -4.98 -7.95 -11.33
CA VAL A 54 -4.52 -9.28 -10.93
C VAL A 54 -5.73 -10.21 -10.86
N GLU A 55 -5.73 -11.23 -11.71
CA GLU A 55 -6.83 -12.19 -11.75
C GLU A 55 -7.02 -12.89 -10.41
N SER A 56 -8.27 -12.96 -9.94
CA SER A 56 -8.67 -13.60 -8.68
C SER A 56 -8.12 -12.95 -7.40
N LEU A 57 -7.49 -11.79 -7.47
CA LEU A 57 -7.22 -10.97 -6.30
C LEU A 57 -8.50 -10.27 -5.86
N VAL A 58 -8.87 -10.41 -4.59
CA VAL A 58 -10.07 -9.78 -4.02
C VAL A 58 -9.66 -8.78 -2.95
N PHE A 59 -10.20 -7.57 -3.04
CA PHE A 59 -10.11 -6.54 -2.01
C PHE A 59 -11.39 -6.50 -1.18
N ASP A 60 -11.22 -6.63 0.13
CA ASP A 60 -12.26 -6.48 1.13
C ASP A 60 -12.05 -5.13 1.82
N ASP A 61 -12.84 -4.13 1.42
CA ASP A 61 -12.79 -2.76 1.94
C ASP A 61 -13.38 -2.63 3.35
N VAL A 62 -14.20 -3.60 3.78
CA VAL A 62 -14.78 -3.65 5.13
C VAL A 62 -13.75 -4.12 6.15
N ASN A 63 -12.94 -5.12 5.79
CA ASN A 63 -11.90 -5.66 6.67
C ASN A 63 -10.50 -5.10 6.37
N HIS A 64 -10.35 -4.26 5.33
CA HIS A 64 -9.07 -3.70 4.87
C HIS A 64 -8.05 -4.76 4.46
N GLN A 65 -8.52 -5.82 3.81
CA GLN A 65 -7.76 -7.04 3.53
C GLN A 65 -7.70 -7.35 2.04
N LEU A 66 -6.63 -8.02 1.63
CA LEU A 66 -6.42 -8.50 0.28
C LEU A 66 -6.30 -10.02 0.29
N SER A 67 -7.20 -10.70 -0.40
CA SER A 67 -7.10 -12.13 -0.67
C SER A 67 -6.27 -12.34 -1.93
N LEU A 68 -5.03 -12.78 -1.75
CA LEU A 68 -4.06 -13.02 -2.83
C LEU A 68 -4.10 -14.48 -3.28
N PRO A 69 -4.20 -14.76 -4.59
CA PRO A 69 -3.96 -16.10 -5.10
C PRO A 69 -2.47 -16.47 -5.01
N VAL A 70 -2.16 -17.75 -5.18
CA VAL A 70 -0.79 -18.27 -5.31
C VAL A 70 -0.01 -17.47 -6.35
N GLY A 71 1.24 -17.16 -6.02
CA GLY A 71 2.15 -16.45 -6.91
C GLY A 71 3.23 -15.68 -6.16
N THR A 72 4.07 -15.00 -6.93
CA THR A 72 5.08 -14.08 -6.44
C THR A 72 4.64 -12.65 -6.74
N TYR A 73 4.74 -11.79 -5.73
CA TYR A 73 4.29 -10.41 -5.80
C TYR A 73 5.44 -9.48 -5.48
N PHE A 74 5.69 -8.52 -6.36
CA PHE A 74 6.49 -7.34 -6.02
C PHE A 74 5.55 -6.31 -5.38
N ILE A 75 5.86 -5.85 -4.17
CA ILE A 75 4.99 -5.00 -3.37
C ILE A 75 5.73 -3.71 -3.02
N MET A 76 5.06 -2.58 -3.19
CA MET A 76 5.48 -1.27 -2.73
C MET A 76 4.37 -0.67 -1.88
N SER A 77 4.72 -0.19 -0.69
CA SER A 77 3.77 0.55 0.15
C SER A 77 4.39 1.80 0.76
N PHE A 78 3.54 2.78 1.00
CA PHE A 78 3.88 4.06 1.60
C PHE A 78 2.80 4.47 2.58
N VAL A 79 3.18 4.73 3.82
CA VAL A 79 2.26 5.19 4.86
C VAL A 79 2.89 6.38 5.56
N PRO A 80 2.31 7.59 5.46
CA PRO A 80 2.80 8.72 6.22
C PRO A 80 2.59 8.50 7.72
N ALA A 81 3.49 9.04 8.51
CA ALA A 81 3.52 8.90 9.96
C ALA A 81 3.79 10.27 10.58
N HIS A 82 2.90 10.74 11.42
CA HIS A 82 3.00 12.04 12.08
C HIS A 82 2.90 11.88 13.61
N LEU A 83 3.79 12.57 14.33
CA LEU A 83 3.89 12.51 15.81
C LEU A 83 3.97 11.09 16.38
N SER A 84 4.77 10.21 15.74
CA SER A 84 4.75 8.77 16.01
C SER A 84 5.94 8.26 16.83
N ASP A 85 6.89 9.14 17.14
CA ASP A 85 8.25 8.84 17.57
C ASP A 85 8.97 7.93 16.59
N GLN A 86 8.81 6.62 16.73
CA GLN A 86 9.34 5.64 15.79
C GLN A 86 8.19 4.97 15.07
N SER A 87 8.30 4.84 13.75
CA SER A 87 7.28 4.21 12.93
C SER A 87 7.88 3.37 11.81
N ARG A 88 7.11 2.36 11.37
CA ARG A 88 7.41 1.55 10.19
C ARG A 88 6.15 0.91 9.67
N VAL A 89 6.15 0.58 8.39
CA VAL A 89 5.07 -0.17 7.73
C VAL A 89 5.46 -1.65 7.61
N GLY A 90 4.48 -2.55 7.55
CA GLY A 90 4.70 -3.99 7.36
C GLY A 90 3.51 -4.67 6.68
N ILE A 91 3.78 -5.84 6.12
CA ILE A 91 2.74 -6.73 5.58
C ILE A 91 2.46 -7.82 6.61
N TYR A 92 1.20 -7.94 7.00
CA TYR A 92 0.73 -8.96 7.93
C TYR A 92 -0.07 -10.02 7.19
N ASP A 93 0.28 -11.28 7.41
CA ASP A 93 -0.46 -12.46 6.97
C ASP A 93 -1.55 -12.75 8.00
N VAL A 94 -2.80 -12.44 7.62
CA VAL A 94 -3.98 -12.67 8.44
C VAL A 94 -4.27 -14.17 8.55
N THR A 95 -4.01 -14.93 7.48
CA THR A 95 -4.25 -16.38 7.42
C THR A 95 -3.41 -17.13 8.45
N ASN A 96 -2.13 -16.77 8.58
CA ASN A 96 -1.19 -17.45 9.49
C ASN A 96 -0.84 -16.63 10.74
N SER A 97 -1.43 -15.45 10.91
CA SER A 97 -1.22 -14.54 12.05
C SER A 97 0.25 -14.17 12.30
N GLN A 98 0.96 -13.75 11.26
CA GLN A 98 2.39 -13.39 11.34
C GLN A 98 2.74 -12.22 10.43
N TYR A 99 3.82 -11.50 10.75
CA TYR A 99 4.39 -10.52 9.82
C TYR A 99 5.23 -11.23 8.76
N LEU A 100 5.00 -10.89 7.50
CA LEU A 100 5.77 -11.42 6.37
C LEU A 100 7.02 -10.58 6.11
N ASP A 101 6.87 -9.25 6.19
CA ASP A 101 7.98 -8.32 6.02
C ASP A 101 7.64 -6.96 6.66
N ALA A 102 8.66 -6.14 6.91
CA ALA A 102 8.53 -4.79 7.44
C ALA A 102 9.61 -3.85 6.86
N GLY A 103 9.20 -2.60 6.65
CA GLY A 103 10.10 -1.53 6.25
C GLY A 103 11.06 -1.10 7.36
N SER A 104 11.91 -0.14 7.02
CA SER A 104 12.82 0.47 8.00
C SER A 104 12.06 1.28 9.04
N THR A 105 12.57 1.29 10.28
CA THR A 105 12.08 2.20 11.31
C THR A 105 12.55 3.61 11.00
N LEU A 106 11.59 4.53 10.90
CA LEU A 106 11.82 5.95 10.70
C LEU A 106 11.34 6.72 11.92
N GLN A 107 11.90 7.92 12.12
CA GLN A 107 11.59 8.74 13.28
C GLN A 107 10.82 9.99 12.87
N SER A 108 9.70 10.25 13.53
CA SER A 108 9.01 11.55 13.53
C SER A 108 8.85 12.02 14.97
N TRP A 109 9.34 13.22 15.27
CA TRP A 109 9.30 13.76 16.63
C TRP A 109 7.89 14.18 17.00
N ASP A 110 7.62 14.32 18.29
CA ASP A 110 6.39 14.89 18.85
C ASP A 110 6.32 16.43 18.65
N GLN A 111 6.43 16.89 17.39
CA GLN A 111 6.22 18.28 17.00
C GLN A 111 5.29 18.37 15.78
N PRO A 112 4.35 19.34 15.74
CA PRO A 112 3.31 19.42 14.70
C PRO A 112 3.78 19.44 13.24
N ALA A 113 5.05 19.80 12.99
CA ALA A 113 5.64 19.84 11.65
C ALA A 113 6.44 18.57 11.30
N SER A 114 6.43 17.53 12.14
CA SER A 114 7.24 16.34 11.94
C SER A 114 6.42 15.19 11.38
N SER A 115 6.53 14.97 10.07
CA SER A 115 6.02 13.80 9.37
C SER A 115 7.14 13.02 8.70
N VAL A 116 7.01 11.71 8.65
CA VAL A 116 7.89 10.84 7.86
C VAL A 116 7.08 9.87 7.01
N LEU A 117 7.51 9.62 5.79
CA LEU A 117 6.90 8.61 4.93
C LEU A 117 7.57 7.27 5.21
N CYS A 118 6.81 6.26 5.66
CA CYS A 118 7.32 4.91 5.91
C CYS A 118 7.18 4.04 4.65
N PRO A 119 8.28 3.71 3.94
CA PRO A 119 8.21 2.85 2.77
C PRO A 119 8.43 1.38 3.13
N LEU A 120 7.82 0.50 2.36
CA LEU A 120 8.23 -0.91 2.24
C LEU A 120 8.26 -1.28 0.77
N ILE A 121 9.35 -1.91 0.36
CA ILE A 121 9.52 -2.47 -0.99
C ILE A 121 10.01 -3.89 -0.78
N THR A 122 9.24 -4.87 -1.24
CA THR A 122 9.54 -6.28 -1.01
C THR A 122 9.06 -7.18 -2.14
N THR A 123 9.47 -8.44 -2.11
CA THR A 123 8.96 -9.51 -2.96
C THR A 123 8.55 -10.69 -2.09
N LEU A 124 7.29 -11.10 -2.19
CA LEU A 124 6.74 -12.21 -1.41
C LEU A 124 6.21 -13.30 -2.34
N THR A 125 6.47 -14.56 -2.01
CA THR A 125 5.93 -15.72 -2.73
C THR A 125 4.98 -16.48 -1.83
N PHE A 126 3.75 -16.66 -2.30
CA PHE A 126 2.71 -17.42 -1.63
C PHE A 126 2.51 -18.75 -2.34
N SER A 127 2.66 -19.87 -1.61
CA SER A 127 2.42 -21.23 -2.10
C SER A 127 0.96 -21.67 -1.97
N VAL A 128 0.16 -20.91 -1.24
CA VAL A 128 -1.29 -21.07 -1.05
C VAL A 128 -1.97 -19.71 -1.15
N ALA A 129 -3.27 -19.67 -1.39
CA ALA A 129 -4.02 -18.41 -1.28
C ALA A 129 -3.85 -17.84 0.14
N THR A 130 -3.58 -16.55 0.25
CA THR A 130 -3.23 -15.89 1.52
C THR A 130 -3.97 -14.57 1.64
N VAL A 131 -4.52 -14.29 2.82
CA VAL A 131 -5.12 -13.00 3.15
C VAL A 131 -4.07 -12.13 3.83
N ILE A 132 -3.81 -10.96 3.28
CA ILE A 132 -2.87 -9.99 3.85
C ILE A 132 -3.57 -8.68 4.19
N GLU A 133 -2.94 -7.91 5.09
CA GLU A 133 -3.29 -6.51 5.34
C GLU A 133 -2.03 -5.66 5.53
N LEU A 134 -2.15 -4.38 5.22
CA LEU A 134 -1.11 -3.39 5.46
C LEU A 134 -1.19 -2.92 6.92
N ARG A 135 -0.07 -2.95 7.63
CA ARG A 135 0.00 -2.47 9.01
C ARG A 135 1.08 -1.42 9.17
N MET A 136 0.87 -0.55 10.14
CA MET A 136 1.86 0.44 10.58
C MET A 136 2.10 0.30 12.07
N SER A 137 3.37 0.21 12.46
CA SER A 137 3.79 0.31 13.85
C SER A 137 4.09 1.76 14.19
N CYS A 138 3.69 2.21 15.38
CA CYS A 138 4.22 3.44 15.99
C CYS A 138 4.58 3.22 17.47
N SER A 139 5.56 3.97 17.97
CA SER A 139 5.98 3.92 19.39
C SER A 139 5.14 4.82 20.28
N ASN A 140 4.60 5.91 19.74
CA ASN A 140 3.71 6.82 20.46
C ASN A 140 2.32 6.82 19.80
N SER A 141 1.28 6.92 20.62
CA SER A 141 -0.09 7.13 20.16
C SER A 141 -0.25 8.60 19.78
N GLY A 142 -0.09 8.91 18.51
CA GLY A 142 -0.57 10.19 17.99
C GLY A 142 -2.06 10.07 17.68
N THR A 143 -2.87 11.03 18.15
CA THR A 143 -4.22 11.31 17.59
C THR A 143 -4.19 11.49 16.06
N TYR A 144 -2.98 11.65 15.53
CA TYR A 144 -2.64 12.29 14.28
C TYR A 144 -1.73 11.44 13.39
N GLY A 145 -1.71 10.11 13.54
CA GLY A 145 -0.83 9.22 12.75
C GLY A 145 -0.86 9.47 11.24
N ASN A 146 -1.95 10.07 10.76
CA ASN A 146 -2.23 10.51 9.39
C ASN A 146 -2.91 11.92 9.37
N TYR A 147 -2.24 12.98 9.85
CA TYR A 147 -2.90 14.28 10.13
C TYR A 147 -2.56 15.46 9.22
N ASN A 148 -1.80 15.26 8.16
CA ASN A 148 -1.54 16.36 7.24
C ASN A 148 -2.69 16.47 6.24
N ASN A 149 -3.77 17.13 6.66
CA ASN A 149 -4.76 17.64 5.74
C ASN A 149 -4.26 18.95 5.13
N HIS A 150 -4.32 19.04 3.80
CA HIS A 150 -3.90 20.22 3.05
C HIS A 150 -5.03 21.24 2.89
N GLY A 151 -6.30 20.81 2.87
CA GLY A 151 -7.47 21.69 2.74
C GLY A 151 -7.56 22.37 1.36
N ASP A 152 -7.11 21.70 0.30
CA ASP A 152 -7.04 22.24 -1.06
C ASP A 152 -8.15 21.72 -1.98
N GLY A 153 -9.11 20.97 -1.44
CA GLY A 153 -10.19 20.33 -2.19
C GLY A 153 -9.83 18.96 -2.78
N LEU A 154 -8.62 18.45 -2.54
CA LEU A 154 -8.22 17.12 -2.96
C LEU A 154 -8.45 16.08 -1.85
N LYS A 155 -8.62 14.83 -2.25
CA LYS A 155 -8.63 13.73 -1.30
C LYS A 155 -7.26 13.55 -0.66
N GLU A 156 -7.26 13.33 0.64
CA GLU A 156 -6.05 12.97 1.37
C GLU A 156 -5.71 11.50 1.20
N VAL A 157 -4.41 11.18 1.12
CA VAL A 157 -3.91 9.80 0.98
C VAL A 157 -3.04 9.45 2.18
N PHE A 158 -3.53 8.51 2.97
CA PHE A 158 -2.97 8.10 4.26
C PHE A 158 -2.40 6.68 4.25
N GLY A 159 -2.36 6.08 3.06
CA GLY A 159 -1.76 4.78 2.80
C GLY A 159 -1.86 4.48 1.32
N ASP A 160 -0.77 4.01 0.74
CA ASP A 160 -0.71 3.59 -0.65
C ASP A 160 -0.07 2.20 -0.70
N LEU A 161 -0.72 1.25 -1.36
CA LEU A 161 -0.25 -0.11 -1.57
C LEU A 161 -0.38 -0.45 -3.05
N MET A 162 0.76 -0.60 -3.70
CA MET A 162 0.86 -1.07 -5.08
C MET A 162 1.53 -2.44 -5.09
N MET A 163 1.01 -3.34 -5.92
CA MET A 163 1.61 -4.65 -6.10
C MET A 163 1.47 -5.16 -7.51
N TRP A 164 2.44 -5.98 -7.90
CA TRP A 164 2.51 -6.61 -9.20
C TRP A 164 2.67 -8.10 -9.03
N LYS A 165 1.80 -8.90 -9.66
CA LYS A 165 2.05 -10.33 -9.77
C LYS A 165 3.15 -10.55 -10.82
N VAL A 166 4.27 -11.13 -10.41
CA VAL A 166 5.48 -11.28 -11.22
C VAL A 166 5.86 -12.73 -11.55
N ALA A 167 5.30 -13.71 -10.84
CA ALA A 167 5.39 -15.14 -11.16
C ALA A 167 4.22 -15.95 -10.58
#